data_AF-S5UWD0-F1
#
_entry.id   AF-S5UWD0-F1
#
_cell.length_a   1.000
_cell.length_b   1.000
_cell.length_c   1.000
_cell.angle_alpha   90.00
_cell.angle_beta   90.00
_cell.angle_gamma   90.00
#
_symmetry.space_group_name_H-M   'P 1'
#
loop_
_entity.id
_entity.type
_entity.pdbx_description
1 polymer ?
#
loop_
_entity_poly.entity_id
_entity_poly.type
_entity_poly.pdbx_seq_one_letter_code
_entity_poly.pdbx_strand_id
1 'polypeptide(L)'
;MTTGCLTVLVVVIAVLSTVLGALWYWTRHTDTVNVEHRQQALQALDEQLRRTKNDTIHALDNESSGDPDVLTAVIHQHTGAPVISYDASRHAFRARMVKRVEYESRTLFGTSEGVIDRCLDYTYAPAENRGWTSTMSVLKDDTCAPSDSVGSAARIAAQRVAALDASELTRIGLRRALTPYRRFLTVNAVTRTGGTVRVSVMVSEESTRQCYRITRSGSQVLSVPAQTCQG
;
A
#
# COMPACT_ATOMS: atom_id res chain seq x y z
N MET A 1 -21.79 -52.69 44.32
CA MET A 1 -21.23 -51.33 44.09
C MET A 1 -20.80 -51.11 42.63
N THR A 2 -21.51 -51.66 41.64
CA THR A 2 -21.13 -51.57 40.20
C THR A 2 -22.08 -50.68 39.39
N THR A 3 -23.34 -50.58 39.82
CA THR A 3 -24.40 -49.81 39.13
C THR A 3 -24.15 -48.30 39.15
N GLY A 4 -23.66 -47.75 40.27
CA GLY A 4 -23.37 -46.31 40.40
C GLY A 4 -22.19 -45.84 39.56
N CYS A 5 -21.19 -46.70 39.36
CA CYS A 5 -20.02 -46.39 38.53
C CYS A 5 -20.40 -46.38 37.03
N LEU A 6 -21.25 -47.32 36.61
CA LEU A 6 -21.77 -47.40 35.25
C LEU A 6 -22.61 -46.15 34.90
N THR A 7 -23.51 -45.72 35.78
CA THR A 7 -24.33 -44.52 35.55
C THR A 7 -23.50 -43.25 35.44
N VAL A 8 -22.49 -43.08 36.30
CA VAL A 8 -21.57 -41.94 36.23
C VAL A 8 -20.78 -41.96 34.91
N LEU A 9 -20.27 -43.12 34.50
CA LEU A 9 -19.56 -43.28 33.23
C LEU A 9 -20.44 -42.90 32.02
N VAL A 10 -21.70 -43.37 32.00
CA VAL A 10 -22.64 -43.06 30.91
C VAL A 10 -22.93 -41.57 30.84
N VAL A 11 -23.16 -40.91 31.98
CA VAL A 11 -23.38 -39.45 32.03
C VAL A 11 -22.15 -38.69 31.53
N VAL A 12 -20.95 -39.10 31.95
CA VAL A 12 -19.69 -38.48 31.50
C VAL A 12 -19.52 -38.63 29.99
N ILE A 13 -19.76 -39.83 29.44
CA ILE A 13 -19.67 -40.08 27.98
C ILE A 13 -20.67 -39.22 27.22
N ALA A 14 -21.91 -39.11 27.70
CA ALA A 14 -22.94 -38.30 27.05
C ALA A 14 -22.58 -36.81 27.05
N VAL A 15 -22.10 -36.28 28.17
CA VAL A 15 -21.64 -34.88 28.29
C VAL A 15 -20.45 -34.64 27.36
N LEU A 16 -19.43 -35.49 27.41
CA LEU A 16 -18.25 -35.36 26.55
C LEU A 16 -18.61 -35.43 25.07
N SER A 17 -19.48 -36.36 24.67
CA SER A 17 -19.94 -36.49 23.28
C SER A 17 -20.69 -35.25 22.80
N THR A 18 -21.53 -34.67 23.67
CA THR A 18 -22.27 -33.44 23.37
C THR A 18 -21.32 -32.25 23.22
N VAL A 19 -20.36 -32.12 24.14
CA VAL A 19 -19.35 -31.04 24.10
C VAL A 19 -18.47 -31.17 22.85
N LEU A 20 -17.99 -32.38 22.53
CA LEU A 20 -17.19 -32.62 21.33
C LEU A 20 -17.98 -32.37 20.05
N GLY A 21 -19.26 -32.77 20.01
CA GLY A 21 -20.14 -32.50 18.87
C GLY A 21 -20.38 -31.01 18.66
N ALA A 22 -20.65 -30.27 19.74
CA ALA A 22 -20.80 -28.83 19.69
C ALA A 22 -19.50 -28.14 19.24
N LEU A 23 -18.36 -28.53 19.82
CA LEU A 23 -17.05 -27.96 19.48
C LEU A 23 -16.71 -28.21 18.00
N TRP A 24 -16.93 -29.44 17.51
CA TRP A 24 -16.71 -29.80 16.10
C TRP A 24 -17.63 -29.03 15.14
N TYR A 25 -18.91 -28.86 15.50
CA TYR A 25 -19.83 -28.05 14.71
C TYR A 25 -19.36 -26.60 14.63
N TRP A 26 -18.99 -26.01 15.77
CA TRP A 26 -18.52 -24.62 15.83
C TRP A 26 -17.25 -24.41 15.03
N THR A 27 -16.22 -25.25 15.21
CA THR A 27 -14.96 -25.11 14.47
C THR A 27 -15.17 -25.24 12.97
N ARG A 28 -15.96 -26.23 12.54
CA ARG A 28 -16.28 -26.41 11.12
C ARG A 28 -17.05 -25.23 10.54
N HIS A 29 -18.03 -24.70 11.29
CA HIS A 29 -18.82 -23.56 10.85
C HIS A 29 -17.97 -22.30 10.76
N THR A 30 -17.11 -22.02 11.75
CA THR A 30 -16.21 -20.86 11.72
C THR A 30 -15.22 -20.96 10.57
N ASP A 31 -14.64 -22.14 10.33
CA ASP A 31 -13.68 -22.34 9.23
C ASP A 31 -14.34 -22.10 7.87
N THR A 32 -15.57 -22.60 7.68
CA THR A 32 -16.32 -22.41 6.43
C THR A 32 -16.63 -20.93 6.18
N VAL A 33 -17.16 -20.23 7.19
CA VAL A 33 -17.47 -18.79 7.07
C VAL A 33 -16.21 -17.96 6.81
N ASN A 34 -15.09 -18.29 7.45
CA ASN A 34 -13.82 -17.58 7.24
C ASN A 34 -13.27 -17.77 5.84
N VAL A 35 -13.40 -18.98 5.27
CA VAL A 35 -13.03 -19.25 3.88
C VAL A 35 -13.91 -18.44 2.93
N GLU A 36 -15.22 -18.39 3.17
CA GLU A 36 -16.16 -17.61 2.35
C GLU A 36 -15.84 -16.11 2.38
N HIS A 37 -15.68 -15.52 3.58
CA HIS A 37 -15.35 -14.10 3.73
C HIS A 37 -14.00 -13.77 3.10
N ARG A 38 -12.99 -14.63 3.29
CA ARG A 38 -11.69 -14.46 2.64
C ARG A 38 -11.81 -14.51 1.12
N GLN A 39 -12.62 -15.42 0.57
CA GLN A 39 -12.82 -15.54 -0.87
C GLN A 39 -13.57 -14.33 -1.45
N GLN A 40 -14.58 -13.82 -0.74
CA GLN A 40 -15.27 -12.59 -1.12
C GLN A 40 -14.32 -11.39 -1.12
N ALA A 41 -13.48 -11.27 -0.09
CA ALA A 41 -12.46 -10.21 -0.02
C ALA A 41 -11.42 -10.31 -1.13
N LEU A 42 -11.00 -11.53 -1.50
CA LEU A 42 -10.11 -11.76 -2.65
C LEU A 42 -10.76 -11.33 -3.97
N GLN A 43 -12.02 -11.71 -4.21
CA GLN A 43 -12.74 -11.31 -5.42
C GLN A 43 -12.93 -9.79 -5.50
N ALA A 44 -13.28 -9.16 -4.38
CA ALA A 44 -13.41 -7.70 -4.31
C ALA A 44 -12.07 -7.00 -4.56
N LEU A 45 -10.98 -7.55 -4.02
CA LEU A 45 -9.62 -7.08 -4.28
C LEU A 45 -9.29 -7.20 -5.77
N ASP A 46 -9.44 -8.37 -6.39
CA ASP A 46 -9.14 -8.58 -7.80
C ASP A 46 -9.92 -7.62 -8.71
N GLU A 47 -11.19 -7.38 -8.40
CA GLU A 47 -12.01 -6.41 -9.13
C GLU A 47 -11.55 -4.97 -8.92
N GLN A 48 -11.10 -4.62 -7.71
CA GLN A 48 -10.48 -3.33 -7.45
C GLN A 48 -9.18 -3.15 -8.23
N LEU A 49 -8.30 -4.16 -8.26
CA LEU A 49 -7.04 -4.11 -8.99
C LEU A 49 -7.27 -3.95 -10.50
N ARG A 50 -8.26 -4.67 -11.04
CA ARG A 50 -8.66 -4.55 -12.44
C ARG A 50 -9.16 -3.15 -12.78
N ARG A 51 -9.99 -2.55 -11.92
CA ARG A 51 -10.46 -1.16 -12.07
C ARG A 51 -9.31 -0.16 -12.00
N THR A 52 -8.47 -0.23 -10.97
CA THR A 52 -7.28 0.63 -10.83
C THR A 52 -6.41 0.59 -12.09
N LYS A 53 -6.15 -0.61 -12.62
CA LYS A 53 -5.38 -0.77 -13.86
C LYS A 53 -6.03 -0.04 -15.04
N ASN A 54 -7.33 -0.25 -15.26
CA ASN A 54 -8.06 0.34 -16.39
C ASN A 54 -8.19 1.86 -16.24
N ASP A 55 -8.49 2.35 -15.04
CA ASP A 55 -8.60 3.78 -14.73
C ASP A 55 -7.26 4.48 -14.94
N THR A 56 -6.14 3.82 -14.58
CA THR A 56 -4.80 4.37 -14.81
C THR A 56 -4.47 4.44 -16.31
N ILE A 57 -4.80 3.41 -17.09
CA ILE A 57 -4.64 3.44 -18.55
C ILE A 57 -5.43 4.60 -19.15
N HIS A 58 -6.71 4.74 -18.79
CA HIS A 58 -7.54 5.82 -19.29
C HIS A 58 -7.01 7.21 -18.90
N ALA A 59 -6.50 7.37 -17.68
CA ALA A 59 -5.87 8.61 -17.26
C ALA A 59 -4.60 8.92 -18.05
N LEU A 60 -3.78 7.91 -18.33
CA LEU A 60 -2.57 8.03 -19.15
C LEU A 60 -2.88 8.30 -20.63
N ASP A 61 -3.96 7.73 -21.18
CA ASP A 61 -4.41 8.01 -22.56
C ASP A 61 -4.91 9.45 -22.73
N ASN A 62 -5.52 10.01 -21.67
CA ASN A 62 -6.01 11.39 -21.65
C ASN A 62 -4.91 12.40 -21.31
N GLU A 63 -3.79 11.95 -20.75
CA GLU A 63 -2.65 12.81 -20.43
C GLU A 63 -1.80 13.04 -21.68
N SER A 64 -1.78 14.30 -22.14
CA SER A 64 -1.04 14.70 -23.33
C SER A 64 0.46 14.92 -23.08
N SER A 65 0.87 15.01 -21.81
CA SER A 65 2.26 15.24 -21.43
C SER A 65 3.13 13.99 -21.67
N GLY A 66 4.24 14.18 -22.38
CA GLY A 66 5.32 13.19 -22.48
C GLY A 66 6.31 13.25 -21.31
N ASP A 67 6.13 14.15 -20.34
CA ASP A 67 7.03 14.31 -19.20
C ASP A 67 6.91 13.12 -18.23
N PRO A 68 8.00 12.36 -17.99
CA PRO A 68 7.96 11.23 -17.07
C PRO A 68 7.53 11.59 -15.65
N ASP A 69 7.82 12.80 -15.15
CA ASP A 69 7.39 13.23 -13.82
C ASP A 69 5.86 13.42 -13.75
N VAL A 70 5.24 13.93 -14.82
CA VAL A 70 3.78 14.10 -14.90
C VAL A 70 3.10 12.74 -14.97
N LEU A 71 3.57 11.85 -15.84
CA LEU A 71 3.02 10.49 -15.97
C LEU A 71 3.21 9.68 -14.68
N THR A 72 4.33 9.87 -13.97
CA THR A 72 4.55 9.27 -12.64
C THR A 72 3.50 9.72 -11.64
N ALA A 73 3.14 11.01 -11.65
CA ALA A 73 2.10 11.55 -10.77
C ALA A 73 0.72 10.94 -11.08
N VAL A 74 0.38 10.78 -12.35
CA VAL A 74 -0.86 10.13 -12.80
C VAL A 74 -0.89 8.67 -12.31
N ILE A 75 0.18 7.91 -12.54
CA ILE A 75 0.26 6.51 -12.09
C ILE A 75 0.13 6.43 -10.57
N HIS A 76 0.82 7.31 -9.83
CA HIS A 76 0.73 7.35 -8.37
C HIS A 76 -0.68 7.67 -7.88
N GLN A 77 -1.38 8.61 -8.52
CA GLN A 77 -2.73 9.00 -8.12
C GLN A 77 -3.72 7.83 -8.15
N HIS A 78 -3.61 6.95 -9.15
CA HIS A 78 -4.52 5.83 -9.31
C HIS A 78 -4.07 4.56 -8.60
N THR A 79 -2.77 4.27 -8.57
CA THR A 79 -2.23 3.05 -7.94
C THR A 79 -1.91 3.25 -6.46
N GLY A 80 -1.55 4.46 -6.05
CA GLY A 80 -0.96 4.72 -4.73
C GLY A 80 0.46 4.16 -4.58
N ALA A 81 1.10 3.75 -5.68
CA ALA A 81 2.41 3.10 -5.63
C ALA A 81 3.49 4.06 -5.11
N PRO A 82 4.18 3.72 -4.01
CA PRO A 82 5.21 4.59 -3.45
C PRO A 82 6.53 4.53 -4.22
N VAL A 83 6.75 3.50 -5.05
CA VAL A 83 7.92 3.41 -5.91
C VAL A 83 7.45 3.25 -7.34
N ILE A 84 7.84 4.19 -8.19
CA ILE A 84 7.53 4.20 -9.61
C ILE A 84 8.82 4.49 -10.35
N SER A 85 9.34 3.51 -11.07
CA SER A 85 10.53 3.66 -11.90
C SER A 85 10.15 3.83 -13.37
N TYR A 86 10.91 4.66 -14.07
CA TYR A 86 10.79 4.87 -15.50
C TYR A 86 11.99 4.28 -16.23
N ASP A 87 11.72 3.40 -17.20
CA ASP A 87 12.70 2.86 -18.13
C ASP A 87 12.66 3.67 -19.43
N ALA A 88 13.62 4.59 -19.59
CA ALA A 88 13.71 5.46 -20.75
C ALA A 88 13.92 4.70 -22.08
N SER A 89 14.53 3.51 -22.04
CA SER A 89 14.78 2.72 -23.26
C SER A 89 13.52 2.08 -23.83
N ARG A 90 12.57 1.75 -22.96
CA ARG A 90 11.29 1.13 -23.30
C ARG A 90 10.10 2.07 -23.16
N HIS A 91 10.35 3.32 -22.76
CA HIS A 91 9.33 4.30 -22.38
C HIS A 91 8.28 3.72 -21.41
N ALA A 92 8.71 2.87 -20.49
CA ALA A 92 7.82 2.07 -19.66
C ALA A 92 7.96 2.44 -18.18
N PHE A 93 6.83 2.47 -17.47
CA PHE A 93 6.78 2.69 -16.04
C PHE A 93 6.57 1.38 -15.30
N ARG A 94 7.22 1.20 -14.17
CA ARG A 94 6.95 0.12 -13.22
C ARG A 94 6.57 0.71 -11.87
N ALA A 95 5.36 0.43 -11.43
CA ALA A 95 4.78 0.91 -10.19
C ALA A 95 4.57 -0.26 -9.23
N ARG A 96 5.32 -0.24 -8.12
CA ARG A 96 5.29 -1.29 -7.10
C ARG A 96 4.56 -0.82 -5.86
N MET A 97 3.72 -1.69 -5.30
CA MET A 97 2.98 -1.38 -4.07
C MET A 97 2.57 -2.64 -3.30
N VAL A 98 2.31 -2.46 -2.00
CA VAL A 98 1.56 -3.44 -1.21
C VAL A 98 0.09 -3.04 -1.20
N LYS A 99 -0.81 -3.99 -1.47
CA LYS A 99 -2.24 -3.83 -1.27
C LYS A 99 -2.68 -4.71 -0.10
N ARG A 100 -3.26 -4.06 0.91
CA ARG A 100 -3.86 -4.69 2.08
C ARG A 100 -5.37 -4.62 2.00
N VAL A 101 -6.05 -5.74 2.24
CA VAL A 101 -7.50 -5.82 2.37
C VAL A 101 -7.85 -6.58 3.64
N GLU A 102 -8.67 -5.96 4.46
CA GLU A 102 -9.19 -6.52 5.69
C GLU A 102 -10.52 -7.26 5.42
N TYR A 103 -10.76 -8.34 6.12
CA TYR A 103 -12.01 -9.10 6.05
C TYR A 103 -12.45 -9.56 7.45
N GLU A 104 -13.75 -9.66 7.66
CA GLU A 104 -14.28 -10.18 8.92
C GLU A 104 -13.93 -11.67 9.04
N SER A 105 -13.27 -12.05 10.12
CA SER A 105 -12.98 -13.42 10.50
C SER A 105 -13.76 -13.77 11.77
N ARG A 106 -14.19 -15.01 11.91
CA ARG A 106 -14.89 -15.55 13.07
C ARG A 106 -14.00 -16.54 13.81
N THR A 107 -14.00 -16.43 15.13
CA THR A 107 -13.28 -17.30 16.05
C THR A 107 -14.26 -17.89 17.05
N LEU A 108 -13.80 -18.87 17.85
CA LEU A 108 -14.58 -19.42 18.97
C LEU A 108 -14.96 -18.35 20.02
N PHE A 109 -14.27 -17.20 20.04
CA PHE A 109 -14.46 -16.14 21.03
C PHE A 109 -15.10 -14.87 20.45
N GLY A 110 -15.62 -14.91 19.22
CA GLY A 110 -16.27 -13.78 18.56
C GLY A 110 -15.66 -13.43 17.20
N THR A 111 -15.85 -12.18 16.77
CA THR A 111 -15.32 -11.66 15.51
C THR A 111 -13.89 -11.15 15.67
N SER A 112 -13.03 -11.44 14.70
CA SER A 112 -11.68 -10.93 14.56
C SER A 112 -11.49 -10.38 13.14
N GLU A 113 -10.33 -9.79 12.88
CA GLU A 113 -9.97 -9.30 11.56
C GLU A 113 -8.98 -10.26 10.89
N GLY A 114 -9.31 -10.66 9.66
CA GLY A 114 -8.38 -11.32 8.76
C GLY A 114 -7.79 -10.31 7.79
N VAL A 115 -6.55 -10.54 7.36
CA VAL A 115 -5.84 -9.63 6.46
C VAL A 115 -5.33 -10.39 5.25
N ILE A 116 -5.50 -9.79 4.07
CA ILE A 116 -4.90 -10.23 2.81
C ILE A 116 -3.92 -9.13 2.39
N ASP A 117 -2.64 -9.47 2.37
CA ASP A 117 -1.60 -8.64 1.79
C ASP A 117 -1.19 -9.19 0.42
N ARG A 118 -1.02 -8.30 -0.57
CA ARG A 118 -0.53 -8.62 -1.91
C ARG A 118 0.55 -7.64 -2.32
N CYS A 119 1.73 -8.14 -2.66
CA CYS A 119 2.73 -7.35 -3.37
C CYS A 119 2.38 -7.30 -4.86
N LEU A 120 2.21 -6.10 -5.40
CA LEU A 120 1.80 -5.86 -6.78
C LEU A 120 2.86 -5.07 -7.55
N ASP A 121 3.05 -5.44 -8.81
CA ASP A 121 3.88 -4.71 -9.76
C ASP A 121 3.07 -4.44 -11.03
N TYR A 122 2.76 -3.17 -11.25
CA TYR A 122 2.13 -2.70 -12.48
C TYR A 122 3.20 -2.23 -13.45
N THR A 123 3.16 -2.71 -14.68
CA THR A 123 3.95 -2.15 -15.77
C THR A 123 3.02 -1.42 -16.72
N TYR A 124 3.32 -0.17 -17.03
CA TYR A 124 2.61 0.64 -18.03
C TYR A 124 3.56 0.96 -19.17
N ALA A 125 3.16 0.66 -20.41
CA ALA A 125 4.00 0.91 -21.58
C ALA A 125 3.15 1.39 -22.76
N PRO A 126 3.68 2.28 -23.64
CA PRO A 126 3.01 2.68 -24.86
C PRO A 126 2.65 1.47 -25.73
N ALA A 127 1.43 1.45 -26.27
CA ALA A 127 0.97 0.45 -27.23
C ALA A 127 1.48 0.78 -28.64
N GLU A 128 1.68 -0.25 -29.48
CA GLU A 128 2.09 -0.07 -30.88
C GLU A 128 1.11 0.78 -31.71
N ASN A 129 -0.20 0.73 -31.37
CA ASN A 129 -1.28 1.36 -32.14
C ASN A 129 -1.88 2.63 -31.50
N ARG A 130 -1.07 3.39 -30.76
CA ARG A 130 -1.44 4.54 -29.91
C ARG A 130 -2.20 4.11 -28.63
N GLY A 131 -1.87 4.78 -27.52
CA GLY A 131 -2.43 4.53 -26.19
C GLY A 131 -1.48 3.77 -25.26
N TRP A 132 -1.97 3.39 -24.09
CA TRP A 132 -1.20 2.69 -23.06
C TRP A 132 -1.66 1.25 -22.87
N THR A 133 -0.71 0.37 -22.60
CA THR A 133 -0.96 -0.99 -22.12
C THR A 133 -0.55 -1.12 -20.67
N SER A 134 -1.22 -2.02 -19.94
CA SER A 134 -0.82 -2.36 -18.59
C SER A 134 -0.82 -3.86 -18.35
N THR A 135 0.26 -4.33 -17.72
CA THR A 135 0.35 -5.68 -17.17
C THR A 135 0.51 -5.59 -15.66
N MET A 136 -0.19 -6.46 -14.91
CA MET A 136 -0.09 -6.55 -13.46
C MET A 136 0.42 -7.93 -13.08
N SER A 137 1.41 -7.96 -12.20
CA SER A 137 1.95 -9.19 -11.62
C SER A 137 1.80 -9.17 -10.11
N VAL A 138 1.40 -10.30 -9.53
CA VAL A 138 1.48 -10.53 -8.08
C VAL A 138 2.86 -11.10 -7.78
N LEU A 139 3.61 -10.41 -6.94
CA LEU A 139 4.95 -10.80 -6.52
C LEU A 139 4.91 -11.42 -5.11
N LYS A 140 6.06 -11.94 -4.67
CA LYS A 140 6.23 -12.38 -3.28
C LYS A 140 6.21 -11.17 -2.35
N ASP A 141 5.69 -11.36 -1.14
CA ASP A 141 5.44 -10.26 -0.21
C ASP A 141 6.72 -9.50 0.19
N ASP A 142 7.84 -10.21 0.34
CA ASP A 142 9.16 -9.64 0.62
C ASP A 142 9.66 -8.65 -0.44
N THR A 143 9.20 -8.80 -1.68
CA THR A 143 9.64 -7.99 -2.83
C THR A 143 9.14 -6.55 -2.76
N CYS A 144 8.05 -6.29 -2.02
CA CYS A 144 7.50 -4.95 -1.82
C CYS A 144 7.95 -4.27 -0.52
N ALA A 145 8.66 -4.97 0.37
CA ALA A 145 9.09 -4.36 1.64
C ALA A 145 9.89 -3.06 1.46
N PRO A 146 10.85 -2.95 0.52
CA PRO A 146 11.53 -1.67 0.26
C PRO A 146 10.57 -0.58 -0.24
N SER A 147 9.56 -0.95 -1.02
CA SER A 147 8.57 -0.02 -1.56
C SER A 147 7.68 0.56 -0.46
N ASP A 148 7.20 -0.27 0.46
CA ASP A 148 6.42 0.16 1.61
C ASP A 148 7.24 1.05 2.57
N SER A 149 8.50 0.69 2.83
CA SER A 149 9.42 1.51 3.64
C SER A 149 9.64 2.89 3.01
N VAL A 150 9.86 2.96 1.69
CA VAL A 150 9.94 4.23 0.95
C VAL A 150 8.66 5.05 1.09
N GLY A 151 7.49 4.43 0.95
CA GLY A 151 6.20 5.12 1.12
C GLY A 151 6.00 5.67 2.53
N SER A 152 6.38 4.91 3.56
CA SER A 152 6.34 5.33 4.95
C SER A 152 7.28 6.52 5.22
N ALA A 153 8.52 6.44 4.74
CA ALA A 153 9.50 7.52 4.85
C ALA A 153 9.05 8.80 4.11
N ALA A 154 8.45 8.67 2.93
CA ALA A 154 7.88 9.80 2.20
C ALA A 154 6.71 10.45 2.96
N ARG A 155 5.86 9.64 3.61
CA ARG A 155 4.77 10.14 4.47
C ARG A 155 5.32 10.90 5.69
N ILE A 156 6.36 10.39 6.33
CA ILE A 156 7.07 11.08 7.42
C ILE A 156 7.61 12.43 6.92
N ALA A 157 8.25 12.47 5.75
CA ALA A 157 8.75 13.71 5.17
C ALA A 157 7.62 14.72 4.94
N ALA A 158 6.50 14.29 4.37
CA ALA A 158 5.33 15.14 4.14
C ALA A 158 4.72 15.67 5.44
N GLN A 159 4.60 14.83 6.47
CA GLN A 159 4.12 15.24 7.80
C GLN A 159 5.03 16.30 8.43
N ARG A 160 6.36 16.16 8.30
CA ARG A 160 7.31 17.16 8.80
C ARG A 160 7.23 18.47 8.02
N VAL A 161 7.06 18.41 6.69
CA VAL A 161 6.80 19.60 5.86
C VAL A 161 5.49 20.29 6.27
N ALA A 162 4.45 19.53 6.60
CA ALA A 162 3.17 20.06 7.07
C ALA A 162 3.28 20.77 8.43
N ALA A 163 4.04 20.17 9.35
CA ALA A 163 4.17 20.66 10.72
C ALA A 163 5.09 21.88 10.89
N LEU A 164 6.00 22.13 9.95
CA LEU A 164 6.89 23.29 10.01
C LEU A 164 6.13 24.61 9.83
N ASP A 165 6.66 25.69 10.39
CA ASP A 165 6.15 27.02 10.06
C ASP A 165 6.56 27.43 8.64
N ALA A 166 5.74 28.29 8.01
CA ALA A 166 6.01 28.76 6.66
C ALA A 166 7.35 29.52 6.55
N SER A 167 7.82 30.17 7.62
CA SER A 167 9.14 30.80 7.70
C SER A 167 10.28 29.77 7.79
N GLU A 168 10.02 28.60 8.37
CA GLU A 168 11.00 27.52 8.56
C GLU A 168 11.09 26.54 7.38
N LEU A 169 10.16 26.62 6.43
CA LEU A 169 10.20 25.92 5.14
C LEU A 169 11.33 26.44 4.24
N THR A 170 12.55 26.20 4.68
CA THR A 170 13.81 26.45 4.00
C THR A 170 14.61 25.15 3.96
N ARG A 171 15.64 25.08 3.12
CA ARG A 171 16.52 23.90 3.07
C ARG A 171 17.13 23.57 4.44
N ILE A 172 17.49 24.58 5.23
CA ILE A 172 18.09 24.39 6.56
C ILE A 172 17.04 23.90 7.56
N GLY A 173 15.87 24.54 7.61
CA GLY A 173 14.79 24.13 8.53
C GLY A 173 14.30 22.71 8.25
N LEU A 174 14.14 22.35 6.98
CA LEU A 174 13.77 20.99 6.58
C LEU A 174 14.85 19.96 6.91
N ARG A 175 16.13 20.27 6.66
CA ARG A 175 17.24 19.39 7.07
C ARG A 175 17.25 19.17 8.58
N ARG A 176 17.01 20.23 9.37
CA ARG A 176 16.89 20.13 10.82
C ARG A 176 15.73 19.22 11.21
N ALA A 177 14.53 19.47 10.66
CA ALA A 177 13.34 18.67 10.95
C ALA A 177 13.48 17.19 10.55
N LEU A 178 14.23 16.90 9.49
CA LEU A 178 14.49 15.54 8.99
C LEU A 178 15.78 14.91 9.55
N THR A 179 16.51 15.58 10.45
CA THR A 179 17.74 15.06 11.06
C THR A 179 17.58 13.66 11.64
N PRO A 180 16.49 13.32 12.36
CA PRO A 180 16.29 11.96 12.89
C PRO A 180 16.22 10.88 11.83
N TYR A 181 15.89 11.26 10.59
CA TYR A 181 15.60 10.38 9.46
C TYR A 181 16.65 10.48 8.34
N ARG A 182 17.77 11.16 8.60
CA ARG A 182 18.85 11.41 7.62
C ARG A 182 19.45 10.14 6.98
N ARG A 183 19.22 8.97 7.59
CA ARG A 183 19.66 7.67 7.05
C ARG A 183 18.96 7.33 5.74
N PHE A 184 17.69 7.72 5.60
CA PHE A 184 16.85 7.34 4.47
C PHE A 184 16.17 8.54 3.78
N LEU A 185 16.26 9.75 4.35
CA LEU A 185 15.75 11.00 3.76
C LEU A 185 16.87 12.00 3.48
N THR A 186 16.91 12.51 2.25
CA THR A 186 17.82 13.60 1.85
C THR A 186 17.03 14.73 1.19
N VAL A 187 17.19 15.96 1.68
CA VAL A 187 16.57 17.14 1.05
C VAL A 187 17.44 17.63 -0.10
N ASN A 188 16.91 17.54 -1.32
CA ASN A 188 17.59 17.92 -2.55
C ASN A 188 17.32 19.37 -2.91
N ALA A 189 16.06 19.81 -2.89
CA ALA A 189 15.70 21.16 -3.29
C ALA A 189 14.51 21.68 -2.49
N VAL A 190 14.44 23.01 -2.33
CA VAL A 190 13.31 23.72 -1.75
C VAL A 190 13.10 24.97 -2.61
N THR A 191 11.97 25.03 -3.31
CA THR A 191 11.60 26.16 -4.15
C THR A 191 10.31 26.78 -3.61
N ARG A 192 10.23 28.11 -3.68
CA ARG A 192 9.06 28.87 -3.24
C ARG A 192 8.54 29.69 -4.41
N THR A 193 7.26 29.56 -4.69
CA THR A 193 6.57 30.32 -5.73
C THR A 193 5.28 30.86 -5.14
N GLY A 194 5.24 32.17 -4.87
CA GLY A 194 4.13 32.79 -4.15
C GLY A 194 3.93 32.15 -2.76
N GLY A 195 2.68 31.74 -2.48
CA GLY A 195 2.31 31.04 -1.23
C GLY A 195 2.59 29.53 -1.22
N THR A 196 3.14 28.99 -2.30
CA THR A 196 3.40 27.55 -2.45
C THR A 196 4.87 27.24 -2.27
N VAL A 197 5.18 26.24 -1.45
CA VAL A 197 6.53 25.69 -1.29
C VAL A 197 6.58 24.30 -1.88
N ARG A 198 7.56 24.04 -2.74
CA ARG A 198 7.87 22.71 -3.25
C ARG A 198 9.19 22.24 -2.66
N VAL A 199 9.20 21.00 -2.18
CA VAL A 199 10.34 20.36 -1.57
C VAL A 199 10.61 19.09 -2.34
N SER A 200 11.84 18.92 -2.83
CA SER A 200 12.29 17.65 -3.39
C SER A 200 13.08 16.89 -2.33
N VAL A 201 12.62 15.69 -1.99
CA VAL A 201 13.26 14.79 -1.03
C VAL A 201 13.59 13.48 -1.73
N MET A 202 14.85 13.06 -1.67
CA MET A 202 15.23 11.70 -2.05
C MET A 202 14.98 10.78 -0.86
N VAL A 203 14.21 9.73 -1.10
CA VAL A 203 13.98 8.63 -0.16
C VAL A 203 14.82 7.45 -0.62
N SER A 204 15.61 6.86 0.28
CA SER A 204 16.48 5.72 -0.02
C SER A 204 16.30 4.64 1.01
N GLU A 205 15.99 3.42 0.55
CA GLU A 205 15.92 2.23 1.38
C GLU A 205 16.62 1.08 0.66
N GLU A 206 17.62 0.49 1.30
CA GLU A 206 18.48 -0.55 0.71
C GLU A 206 19.01 -0.16 -0.68
N SER A 207 18.59 -0.87 -1.72
CA SER A 207 18.92 -0.63 -3.13
C SER A 207 17.89 0.23 -3.86
N THR A 208 16.77 0.56 -3.21
CA THR A 208 15.67 1.33 -3.81
C THR A 208 15.82 2.81 -3.47
N ARG A 209 15.70 3.66 -4.49
CA ARG A 209 15.68 5.13 -4.32
C ARG A 209 14.53 5.71 -5.11
N GLN A 210 13.82 6.64 -4.49
CA GLN A 210 12.70 7.35 -5.11
C GLN A 210 12.79 8.83 -4.73
N CYS A 211 12.72 9.70 -5.73
CA CYS A 211 12.53 11.12 -5.48
C CYS A 211 11.06 11.39 -5.17
N TYR A 212 10.78 12.27 -4.22
CA TYR A 212 9.45 12.73 -3.87
C TYR A 212 9.39 14.24 -3.96
N ARG A 213 8.34 14.73 -4.62
CA ARG A 213 7.99 16.15 -4.69
C ARG A 213 6.86 16.40 -3.70
N ILE A 214 7.18 17.13 -2.64
CA ILE A 214 6.24 17.52 -1.60
C ILE A 214 5.86 18.99 -1.85
N THR A 215 4.61 19.23 -2.19
CA THR A 215 4.08 20.58 -2.41
C THR A 215 3.20 20.97 -1.22
N ARG A 216 3.46 22.13 -0.63
CA ARG A 216 2.64 22.72 0.42
C ARG A 216 2.05 24.04 -0.05
N SER A 217 0.73 24.16 0.07
CA SER A 217 -0.04 25.38 -0.16
C SER A 217 -0.95 25.65 1.03
N GLY A 218 -0.57 26.60 1.89
CA GLY A 218 -1.24 26.81 3.18
C GLY A 218 -1.16 25.57 4.08
N SER A 219 -2.31 24.99 4.42
CA SER A 219 -2.44 23.75 5.21
C SER A 219 -2.42 22.48 4.36
N GLN A 220 -2.59 22.58 3.04
CA GLN A 220 -2.61 21.42 2.15
C GLN A 220 -1.18 20.99 1.84
N VAL A 221 -0.91 19.70 2.00
CA VAL A 221 0.36 19.07 1.62
C VAL A 221 0.09 17.87 0.73
N LEU A 222 0.72 17.88 -0.45
CA LEU A 222 0.68 16.80 -1.43
C LEU A 222 2.09 16.22 -1.56
N SER A 223 2.21 14.90 -1.52
CA SER A 223 3.49 14.19 -1.70
C SER A 223 3.35 13.19 -2.83
N VAL A 224 4.16 13.34 -3.87
CA VAL A 224 4.07 12.52 -5.09
C VAL A 224 5.47 12.05 -5.48
N PRO A 225 5.65 10.77 -5.88
CA PRO A 225 6.90 10.30 -6.43
C PRO A 225 7.23 11.04 -7.73
N ALA A 226 8.52 11.26 -7.98
CA ALA A 226 9.07 11.87 -9.17
C ALA A 226 10.27 11.04 -9.67
N GLN A 227 10.54 11.08 -10.97
CA GLN A 227 11.72 10.48 -11.58
C GLN A 227 12.97 11.32 -11.31
N THR A 228 12.82 12.63 -11.14
CA THR A 228 13.93 13.53 -10.85
C THR A 228 13.83 14.14 -9.45
N CYS A 229 14.99 14.33 -8.81
CA CYS A 229 15.11 15.02 -7.52
C CYS A 229 15.34 16.54 -7.69
N GLN A 230 14.92 17.11 -8.83
CA GLN A 230 15.05 18.53 -9.13
C GLN A 230 13.83 19.30 -8.57
N GLY A 231 14.07 20.54 -8.13
CA GLY A 231 13.07 21.39 -7.47
C GLY A 231 12.51 22.50 -8.33
#